data_AF-A0A7L4IQZ1-F1
#
_entry.id   AF-A0A7L4IQZ1-F1
#
_cell.length_a   1.000
_cell.length_b   1.000
_cell.length_c   1.000
_cell.angle_alpha   90.00
_cell.angle_beta   90.00
_cell.angle_gamma   90.00
#
_symmetry.space_group_name_H-M   'P 1'
#
loop_
_entity.id
_entity.type
_entity.pdbx_description
1 polymer ?
#
loop_
_entity_poly.entity_id
_entity_poly.type
_entity_poly.pdbx_seq_one_letter_code
_entity_poly.pdbx_strand_id
1 'polypeptide(L)'
;AGATYIFGKSGGLILYTWPANDRPSTRTDRLAVGFSTTVKDGILVRIDSAPGLGDFLQLHIEQGKIGVVFNIGTVDISIKEESTPVNDGKYHVVRFTRNGGNATLQVDSWPVNEHYPTGNTDSERFQMVKQKIPFKYNRPVEEWLQEKGRQLTIFNTQAQIAIGGKDRGRLFQGQLSGLYYNGLKVLNMAAENNPNIKINGSVRLVGEVPSILGTTPTTSVPPEMSTTVMETTTTMATTTTRKNRSPPSIQ
;
A
#
# COMPACT_ATOMS: atom_id res chain seq x y z
N ALA A 1 -8.58 -6.20 11.87
CA ALA A 1 -8.39 -6.01 10.41
C ALA A 1 -7.56 -4.75 10.18
N GLY A 2 -6.71 -4.70 9.15
CA GLY A 2 -5.96 -3.48 8.78
C GLY A 2 -6.76 -2.61 7.81
N ALA A 3 -6.47 -1.30 7.76
CA ALA A 3 -7.09 -0.39 6.79
C ALA A 3 -6.73 -0.79 5.36
N THR A 4 -7.69 -0.59 4.44
CA THR A 4 -7.56 -0.94 3.02
C THR A 4 -7.91 0.27 2.15
N TYR A 5 -7.07 0.59 1.17
CA TYR A 5 -7.27 1.68 0.23
C TYR A 5 -7.31 1.19 -1.21
N ILE A 6 -8.15 1.81 -2.03
CA ILE A 6 -8.23 1.57 -3.47
C ILE A 6 -7.58 2.73 -4.21
N PHE A 7 -6.62 2.41 -5.08
CA PHE A 7 -5.95 3.33 -6.00
C PHE A 7 -6.61 3.22 -7.38
N GLY A 8 -7.17 4.33 -7.87
CA GLY A 8 -7.89 4.39 -9.13
C GLY A 8 -7.02 4.69 -10.35
N LYS A 9 -7.65 4.74 -11.53
CA LYS A 9 -6.98 4.82 -12.85
C LYS A 9 -6.07 6.04 -13.03
N SER A 10 -6.41 7.20 -12.43
CA SER A 10 -5.60 8.42 -12.55
C SER A 10 -4.43 8.47 -11.56
N GLY A 11 -4.20 7.39 -10.82
CA GLY A 11 -3.14 7.27 -9.83
C GLY A 11 -3.42 8.11 -8.58
N GLY A 12 -2.92 7.61 -7.47
CA GLY A 12 -3.04 8.23 -6.16
C GLY A 12 -1.74 8.15 -5.38
N LEU A 13 -1.60 9.00 -4.37
CA LEU A 13 -0.45 9.06 -3.50
C LEU A 13 -0.92 9.19 -2.06
N ILE A 14 -0.49 8.26 -1.20
CA ILE A 14 -0.47 8.47 0.25
C ILE A 14 0.99 8.72 0.62
N LEU A 15 1.28 9.86 1.23
CA LEU A 15 2.63 10.27 1.60
C LEU A 15 2.71 10.48 3.11
N TYR A 16 3.48 9.63 3.80
CA TYR A 16 3.88 9.86 5.18
C TYR A 16 5.24 10.56 5.21
N THR A 17 5.38 11.60 6.04
CA THR A 17 6.65 12.31 6.24
C THR A 17 7.04 12.27 7.71
N TRP A 18 8.22 11.74 8.02
CA TRP A 18 8.72 11.81 9.40
C TRP A 18 9.00 13.27 9.79
N PRO A 19 8.65 13.68 11.02
CA PRO A 19 9.20 14.89 11.62
C PRO A 19 10.74 14.88 11.53
N ALA A 20 11.36 16.03 11.31
CA ALA A 20 12.79 16.11 11.02
C ALA A 20 13.68 15.46 12.10
N ASN A 21 13.27 15.56 13.38
CA ASN A 21 13.99 15.02 14.52
C ASN A 21 13.73 13.52 14.77
N ASP A 22 12.73 12.94 14.10
CA ASP A 22 12.28 11.57 14.32
C ASP A 22 12.66 10.63 13.16
N ARG A 23 13.50 11.10 12.23
CA ARG A 23 13.93 10.34 11.06
C ARG A 23 14.83 9.17 11.48
N PRO A 24 14.42 7.91 11.25
CA PRO A 24 15.20 6.77 11.71
C PRO A 24 16.36 6.45 10.75
N SER A 25 17.42 5.89 11.31
CA SER A 25 18.48 5.20 10.56
C SER A 25 18.52 3.74 11.00
N THR A 26 18.45 2.79 10.07
CA THR A 26 18.23 1.38 10.40
C THR A 26 19.26 0.45 9.76
N ARG A 27 19.72 -0.55 10.53
CA ARG A 27 20.47 -1.70 9.97
C ARG A 27 19.54 -2.78 9.42
N THR A 28 18.33 -2.85 9.95
CA THR A 28 17.34 -3.85 9.60
C THR A 28 16.01 -3.20 9.28
N ASP A 29 15.34 -3.68 8.23
CA ASP A 29 13.99 -3.24 7.88
C ASP A 29 13.04 -4.42 7.73
N ARG A 30 11.77 -4.18 8.04
CA ARG A 30 10.65 -5.12 7.83
C ARG A 30 9.50 -4.38 7.18
N LEU A 31 9.10 -4.85 6.01
CA LEU A 31 7.99 -4.33 5.22
C LEU A 31 7.01 -5.47 4.94
N ALA A 32 5.71 -5.24 5.16
CA ALA A 32 4.68 -6.17 4.73
C ALA A 32 3.47 -5.40 4.21
N VAL A 33 2.84 -5.89 3.14
CA VAL A 33 1.62 -5.28 2.59
C VAL A 33 0.79 -6.34 1.87
N GLY A 34 -0.53 -6.26 2.05
CA GLY A 34 -1.49 -6.98 1.24
C GLY A 34 -1.90 -6.16 0.03
N PHE A 35 -1.97 -6.76 -1.15
CA PHE A 35 -2.30 -6.07 -2.38
C PHE A 35 -3.11 -6.93 -3.34
N SER A 36 -3.85 -6.28 -4.22
CA SER A 36 -4.43 -6.90 -5.42
C SER A 36 -4.35 -5.94 -6.58
N THR A 37 -3.95 -6.43 -7.75
CA THR A 37 -3.77 -5.59 -8.94
C THR A 37 -3.78 -6.40 -10.22
N THR A 38 -3.99 -5.72 -11.34
CA THR A 38 -3.82 -6.24 -12.69
C THR A 38 -2.70 -5.52 -13.46
N VAL A 39 -2.05 -4.52 -12.86
CA VAL A 39 -1.00 -3.74 -13.53
C VAL A 39 0.26 -4.58 -13.73
N LYS A 40 0.89 -4.42 -14.90
CA LYS A 40 2.17 -5.10 -15.20
C LYS A 40 3.38 -4.35 -14.65
N ASP A 41 3.25 -3.05 -14.43
CA ASP A 41 4.30 -2.19 -13.89
C ASP A 41 3.69 -1.16 -12.95
N GLY A 42 4.30 -0.95 -11.78
CA GLY A 42 3.86 0.07 -10.83
C GLY A 42 4.63 0.02 -9.52
N ILE A 43 4.76 1.17 -8.84
CA ILE A 43 5.38 1.25 -7.51
C ILE A 43 4.28 1.21 -6.44
N LEU A 44 4.37 0.23 -5.54
CA LEU A 44 3.43 0.08 -4.43
C LEU A 44 3.85 0.99 -3.27
N VAL A 45 5.11 0.87 -2.84
CA VAL A 45 5.66 1.60 -1.68
C VAL A 45 7.10 1.98 -1.97
N ARG A 46 7.47 3.21 -1.67
CA ARG A 46 8.85 3.70 -1.70
C ARG A 46 9.16 4.46 -0.41
N ILE A 47 10.30 4.16 0.19
CA ILE A 47 10.87 4.89 1.31
C ILE A 47 12.11 5.59 0.79
N ASP A 48 12.21 6.90 0.98
CA ASP A 48 13.36 7.71 0.59
C ASP A 48 14.02 8.31 1.83
N SER A 49 15.35 8.39 1.80
CA SER A 49 16.14 9.14 2.78
C SER A 49 15.92 10.65 2.66
N ALA A 50 16.47 11.38 3.61
CA ALA A 50 16.53 12.83 3.54
C ALA A 50 17.24 13.31 2.26
N PRO A 51 16.87 14.48 1.72
CA PRO A 51 17.48 15.01 0.51
C PRO A 51 19.01 15.03 0.59
N GLY A 52 19.66 14.56 -0.48
CA GLY A 52 21.13 14.53 -0.61
C GLY A 52 21.80 13.23 -0.18
N LEU A 53 21.10 12.28 0.47
CA LEU A 53 21.70 11.01 0.91
C LEU A 53 21.59 9.89 -0.12
N GLY A 54 20.50 9.85 -0.90
CA GLY A 54 20.34 8.90 -2.01
C GLY A 54 19.92 7.48 -1.59
N ASP A 55 19.89 7.15 -0.30
CA ASP A 55 19.37 5.86 0.16
C ASP A 55 17.86 5.76 -0.09
N PHE A 56 17.39 4.59 -0.51
CA PHE A 56 15.98 4.30 -0.71
C PHE A 56 15.64 2.80 -0.59
N LEU A 57 14.36 2.49 -0.41
CA LEU A 57 13.79 1.15 -0.53
C LEU A 57 12.50 1.23 -1.34
N GLN A 58 12.33 0.41 -2.37
CA GLN A 58 11.17 0.44 -3.26
C GLN A 58 10.60 -0.96 -3.52
N LEU A 59 9.37 -1.17 -3.05
CA LEU A 59 8.52 -2.30 -3.43
C LEU A 59 7.74 -1.96 -4.69
N HIS A 60 7.87 -2.78 -5.72
CA HIS A 60 7.29 -2.53 -7.03
C HIS A 60 6.90 -3.82 -7.74
N ILE A 61 6.05 -3.68 -8.74
CA ILE A 61 5.74 -4.71 -9.73
C ILE A 61 6.41 -4.31 -11.04
N GLU A 62 7.03 -5.29 -11.69
CA GLU A 62 7.62 -5.16 -13.02
C GLU A 62 7.38 -6.45 -13.80
N GLN A 63 6.85 -6.31 -15.02
CA GLN A 63 6.41 -7.43 -15.84
C GLN A 63 5.45 -8.38 -15.10
N GLY A 64 4.60 -7.82 -14.23
CA GLY A 64 3.62 -8.57 -13.43
C GLY A 64 4.20 -9.29 -12.20
N LYS A 65 5.52 -9.23 -11.99
CA LYS A 65 6.21 -9.87 -10.87
C LYS A 65 6.56 -8.86 -9.78
N ILE A 66 6.41 -9.24 -8.52
CA ILE A 66 6.72 -8.38 -7.37
C ILE A 66 8.21 -8.45 -7.03
N GLY A 67 8.81 -7.31 -6.70
CA GLY A 67 10.19 -7.22 -6.27
C GLY A 67 10.45 -6.00 -5.40
N VAL A 68 11.61 -6.03 -4.75
CA VAL A 68 12.16 -4.91 -3.99
C VAL A 68 13.51 -4.54 -4.58
N VAL A 69 13.74 -3.24 -4.74
CA VAL A 69 15.05 -2.67 -5.01
C VAL A 69 15.36 -1.65 -3.93
N PHE A 70 16.58 -1.66 -3.40
CA PHE A 70 17.01 -0.70 -2.39
C PHE A 70 18.47 -0.30 -2.60
N ASN A 71 18.81 0.90 -2.16
CA ASN A 71 20.17 1.41 -2.11
C ASN A 71 20.40 2.01 -0.71
N ILE A 72 21.53 1.67 -0.11
CA ILE A 72 21.94 2.12 1.23
C ILE A 72 23.37 2.66 1.22
N GLY A 73 23.74 3.31 0.11
CA GLY A 73 24.94 4.14 -0.04
C GLY A 73 26.02 3.59 -0.97
N THR A 74 25.82 2.44 -1.63
CA THR A 74 26.81 1.86 -2.55
C THR A 74 26.24 1.55 -3.92
N VAL A 75 25.35 0.56 -4.01
CA VAL A 75 24.80 0.03 -5.25
C VAL A 75 23.37 -0.40 -5.02
N ASP A 76 22.57 -0.40 -6.08
CA ASP A 76 21.22 -0.92 -6.03
C ASP A 76 21.27 -2.44 -5.85
N ILE A 77 20.55 -2.93 -4.84
CA ILE A 77 20.37 -4.34 -4.54
C ILE A 77 18.92 -4.69 -4.82
N SER A 78 18.70 -5.73 -5.62
CA SER A 78 17.35 -6.19 -6.00
C SER A 78 17.09 -7.62 -5.54
N ILE A 79 15.84 -7.87 -5.17
CA ILE A 79 15.29 -9.20 -4.88
C ILE A 79 13.88 -9.27 -5.43
N LYS A 80 13.54 -10.35 -6.13
CA LYS A 80 12.31 -10.46 -6.92
C LYS A 80 11.76 -11.88 -6.85
N GLU A 81 10.45 -12.01 -6.92
CA GLU A 81 9.80 -13.29 -7.18
C GLU A 81 9.85 -13.56 -8.69
N GLU A 82 10.73 -14.46 -9.12
CA GLU A 82 10.99 -14.69 -10.55
C GLU A 82 10.04 -15.68 -11.20
N SER A 83 9.43 -16.59 -10.43
CA SER A 83 8.67 -17.69 -11.03
C SER A 83 7.25 -17.28 -11.39
N THR A 84 6.59 -16.54 -10.48
CA THR A 84 5.14 -16.43 -10.48
C THR A 84 4.70 -14.97 -10.49
N PRO A 85 3.94 -14.52 -11.51
CA PRO A 85 3.35 -13.18 -11.52
C PRO A 85 2.24 -13.04 -10.46
N VAL A 86 2.05 -11.83 -9.96
CA VAL A 86 1.09 -11.47 -8.89
C VAL A 86 0.02 -10.47 -9.37
N ASN A 87 -0.02 -10.18 -10.67
CA ASN A 87 -0.94 -9.21 -11.27
C ASN A 87 -2.21 -9.90 -11.83
N ASP A 88 -2.67 -10.96 -11.16
CA ASP A 88 -3.83 -11.77 -11.57
C ASP A 88 -5.17 -11.22 -11.04
N GLY A 89 -5.15 -10.07 -10.35
CA GLY A 89 -6.31 -9.45 -9.72
C GLY A 89 -6.72 -10.08 -8.39
N LYS A 90 -6.06 -11.14 -7.94
CA LYS A 90 -6.31 -11.76 -6.63
C LYS A 90 -5.50 -11.06 -5.54
N TYR A 91 -5.86 -11.40 -4.31
CA TYR A 91 -5.22 -10.85 -3.13
C TYR A 91 -3.95 -11.64 -2.78
N HIS A 92 -2.84 -10.93 -2.65
CA HIS A 92 -1.54 -11.45 -2.26
C HIS A 92 -1.00 -10.66 -1.07
N VAL A 93 -0.12 -11.29 -0.27
CA VAL A 93 0.65 -10.63 0.78
C VAL A 93 2.12 -10.79 0.50
N VAL A 94 2.85 -9.67 0.40
CA VAL A 94 4.31 -9.69 0.29
C VAL A 94 4.94 -9.28 1.61
N ARG A 95 6.00 -9.99 2.00
CA ARG A 95 6.82 -9.73 3.17
C ARG A 95 8.27 -9.59 2.73
N PHE A 96 8.89 -8.49 3.12
CA PHE A 96 10.29 -8.20 2.84
C PHE A 96 11.03 -7.95 4.15
N THR A 97 12.24 -8.48 4.26
CA THR A 97 13.17 -8.14 5.33
C THR A 97 14.53 -7.76 4.77
N ARG A 98 15.19 -6.80 5.41
CA ARG A 98 16.56 -6.39 5.13
C ARG A 98 17.41 -6.49 6.39
N ASN A 99 18.66 -6.94 6.27
CA ASN A 99 19.69 -6.85 7.29
C ASN A 99 21.03 -6.49 6.64
N GLY A 100 21.41 -5.21 6.69
CA GLY A 100 22.50 -4.71 5.87
C GLY A 100 22.17 -4.80 4.39
N GLY A 101 23.05 -5.42 3.60
CA GLY A 101 22.81 -5.76 2.19
C GLY A 101 22.05 -7.07 1.99
N ASN A 102 21.88 -7.90 3.02
CA ASN A 102 21.12 -9.14 2.93
C ASN A 102 19.62 -8.81 2.88
N ALA A 103 18.87 -9.55 2.08
CA ALA A 103 17.43 -9.37 1.96
C ALA A 103 16.69 -10.68 1.78
N THR A 104 15.44 -10.72 2.24
CA THR A 104 14.51 -11.80 1.94
C THR A 104 13.19 -11.25 1.43
N LEU A 105 12.55 -12.00 0.53
CA LEU A 105 11.25 -11.67 -0.05
C LEU A 105 10.39 -12.93 -0.07
N GLN A 106 9.21 -12.86 0.55
CA GLN A 106 8.23 -13.93 0.54
C GLN A 106 6.88 -13.39 0.09
N VAL A 107 6.25 -14.10 -0.86
CA VAL A 107 4.89 -13.85 -1.29
C VAL A 107 4.00 -14.98 -0.76
N ASP A 108 2.90 -14.63 -0.11
CA ASP A 108 1.94 -15.56 0.47
C ASP A 108 2.59 -16.63 1.37
N SER A 109 2.50 -17.90 0.95
CA SER A 109 3.15 -19.08 1.55
C SER A 109 4.11 -19.75 0.55
N TRP A 110 4.57 -19.01 -0.46
CA TRP A 110 5.58 -19.49 -1.40
C TRP A 110 6.96 -19.58 -0.72
N PRO A 111 7.92 -20.29 -1.34
CA PRO A 111 9.30 -20.33 -0.86
C PRO A 111 9.87 -18.93 -0.67
N VAL A 112 10.75 -18.78 0.33
CA VAL A 112 11.42 -17.52 0.60
C VAL A 112 12.52 -17.32 -0.44
N ASN A 113 12.50 -16.18 -1.12
CA ASN A 113 13.62 -15.73 -1.93
C ASN A 113 14.65 -15.07 -1.00
N GLU A 114 15.92 -15.40 -1.15
CA GLU A 114 17.02 -14.85 -0.33
C GLU A 114 18.07 -14.22 -1.23
N HIS A 115 18.57 -13.05 -0.83
CA HIS A 115 19.70 -12.40 -1.46
C HIS A 115 20.78 -12.18 -0.42
N TYR A 116 21.93 -12.80 -0.67
CA TYR A 116 23.17 -12.59 0.08
C TYR A 116 24.19 -12.00 -0.88
N PRO A 117 24.58 -10.73 -0.72
CA PRO A 117 25.61 -10.14 -1.54
C PRO A 117 26.89 -10.94 -1.38
N THR A 118 27.39 -11.51 -2.47
CA THR A 118 28.73 -12.09 -2.49
C THR A 118 29.71 -10.94 -2.31
N GLY A 119 30.50 -10.97 -1.23
CA GLY A 119 31.66 -10.09 -1.11
C GLY A 119 32.47 -10.18 -2.40
N ASN A 120 32.87 -9.03 -2.94
CA ASN A 120 33.67 -8.93 -4.16
C ASN A 120 34.76 -10.01 -4.13
N THR A 121 34.93 -10.77 -5.21
CA THR A 121 36.05 -11.73 -5.36
C THR A 121 37.36 -10.96 -5.37
N ASP A 122 37.94 -10.76 -4.17
CA ASP A 122 39.12 -9.95 -3.93
C ASP A 122 40.41 -10.52 -4.56
N SER A 123 40.38 -11.74 -5.11
CA SER A 123 41.55 -12.45 -5.64
C SER A 123 42.29 -11.69 -6.75
N GLU A 124 41.59 -10.94 -7.60
CA GLU A 124 42.21 -10.19 -8.71
C GLU A 124 42.76 -8.82 -8.25
N ARG A 125 42.13 -8.17 -7.28
CA ARG A 125 42.61 -6.89 -6.71
C ARG A 125 43.82 -7.09 -5.81
N PHE A 126 43.87 -8.18 -5.05
CA PHE A 126 45.02 -8.52 -4.20
C PHE A 126 46.33 -8.59 -4.97
N GLN A 127 46.31 -9.11 -6.21
CA GLN A 127 47.51 -9.22 -7.03
C GLN A 127 48.00 -7.86 -7.56
N MET A 128 47.10 -6.92 -7.86
CA MET A 128 47.48 -5.59 -8.34
C MET A 128 48.03 -4.65 -7.25
N VAL A 129 47.57 -4.79 -6.00
CA VAL A 129 47.97 -3.88 -4.91
C VAL A 129 49.34 -4.24 -4.32
N LYS A 130 49.71 -5.53 -4.29
CA LYS A 130 51.04 -5.97 -3.84
C LYS A 130 52.20 -5.39 -4.67
N GLN A 131 51.96 -5.05 -5.94
CA GLN A 131 53.00 -4.53 -6.82
C GLN A 131 53.28 -3.03 -6.69
N LYS A 132 52.43 -2.24 -6.02
CA LYS A 132 52.45 -0.77 -6.18
C LYS A 132 52.70 0.06 -4.93
N ILE A 133 52.90 -0.54 -3.75
CA ILE A 133 53.06 0.21 -2.51
C ILE A 133 54.28 -0.28 -1.71
N PRO A 134 55.32 0.54 -1.49
CA PRO A 134 56.35 0.25 -0.49
C PRO A 134 55.74 0.43 0.90
N PHE A 135 55.61 -0.67 1.63
CA PHE A 135 54.94 -0.72 2.93
C PHE A 135 55.74 0.00 4.03
N LYS A 136 55.16 1.08 4.56
CA LYS A 136 55.45 1.57 5.93
C LYS A 136 54.14 2.09 6.54
N TYR A 137 53.28 1.19 7.02
CA TYR A 137 52.32 1.39 8.12
C TYR A 137 51.70 0.03 8.47
N ASN A 138 51.60 -0.28 9.76
CA ASN A 138 51.22 -1.58 10.34
C ASN A 138 49.72 -1.96 10.20
N ARG A 139 49.04 -1.60 9.11
CA ARG A 139 47.74 -2.21 8.79
C ARG A 139 47.88 -3.17 7.61
N PRO A 140 47.49 -4.45 7.73
CA PRO A 140 47.47 -5.37 6.62
C PRO A 140 46.63 -4.79 5.48
N VAL A 141 47.19 -4.75 4.27
CA VAL A 141 46.49 -4.28 3.06
C VAL A 141 45.21 -5.09 2.80
N GLU A 142 45.19 -6.38 3.20
CA GLU A 142 44.00 -7.23 3.32
C GLU A 142 42.84 -6.57 4.08
N GLU A 143 43.07 -6.06 5.30
CA GLU A 143 42.00 -5.47 6.11
C GLU A 143 41.45 -4.18 5.47
N TRP A 144 42.33 -3.36 4.88
CA TRP A 144 41.93 -2.13 4.21
C TRP A 144 41.15 -2.38 2.91
N LEU A 145 41.55 -3.40 2.14
CA LEU A 145 40.83 -3.82 0.92
C LEU A 145 39.47 -4.42 1.27
N GLN A 146 39.38 -5.20 2.34
CA GLN A 146 38.14 -5.78 2.85
C GLN A 146 37.18 -4.69 3.35
N GLU A 147 37.69 -3.60 3.93
CA GLU A 147 36.90 -2.42 4.33
C GLU A 147 36.35 -1.64 3.13
N LYS A 148 37.12 -1.53 2.04
CA LYS A 148 36.68 -0.95 0.75
C LYS A 148 35.68 -1.83 -0.02
N GLY A 149 35.64 -3.13 0.26
CA GLY A 149 34.71 -4.11 -0.33
C GLY A 149 33.44 -4.37 0.49
N ARG A 150 33.35 -3.86 1.74
CA ARG A 150 32.15 -3.99 2.57
C ARG A 150 31.03 -3.12 2.01
N GLN A 151 29.90 -3.75 1.68
CA GLN A 151 28.67 -3.02 1.45
C GLN A 151 28.26 -2.25 2.71
N LEU A 152 27.79 -1.02 2.52
CA LEU A 152 27.18 -0.25 3.59
C LEU A 152 25.93 -0.99 4.08
N THR A 153 25.61 -0.82 5.36
CA THR A 153 24.59 -1.65 6.03
C THR A 153 23.42 -0.84 6.57
N ILE A 154 23.52 0.48 6.56
CA ILE A 154 22.58 1.38 7.21
C ILE A 154 21.77 2.11 6.14
N PHE A 155 20.46 2.05 6.25
CA PHE A 155 19.56 2.96 5.55
C PHE A 155 19.44 4.21 6.40
N ASN A 156 20.04 5.31 5.93
CA ASN A 156 20.21 6.52 6.72
C ASN A 156 19.00 7.46 6.59
N THR A 157 18.61 8.05 7.72
CA THR A 157 17.76 9.24 7.82
C THR A 157 16.52 9.16 6.93
N GLN A 158 15.71 8.13 7.13
CA GLN A 158 14.48 7.91 6.36
C GLN A 158 13.52 9.08 6.56
N ALA A 159 13.07 9.69 5.47
CA ALA A 159 12.33 10.95 5.50
C ALA A 159 10.89 10.82 5.05
N GLN A 160 10.60 9.94 4.07
CA GLN A 160 9.26 9.80 3.50
C GLN A 160 8.92 8.36 3.17
N ILE A 161 7.63 7.99 3.34
CA ILE A 161 7.02 6.78 2.77
C ILE A 161 5.98 7.23 1.75
N ALA A 162 6.23 6.99 0.47
CA ALA A 162 5.32 7.24 -0.63
C ALA A 162 4.62 5.94 -1.04
N ILE A 163 3.30 5.96 -1.17
CA ILE A 163 2.48 4.79 -1.50
C ILE A 163 1.64 5.11 -2.73
N GLY A 164 1.73 4.27 -3.76
CA GLY A 164 0.95 4.39 -4.99
C GLY A 164 1.72 4.86 -6.23
N GLY A 165 3.00 5.24 -6.09
CA GLY A 165 3.93 5.44 -7.21
C GLY A 165 3.69 6.67 -8.10
N LYS A 166 2.70 7.50 -7.76
CA LYS A 166 2.32 8.69 -8.54
C LYS A 166 3.44 9.74 -8.64
N ASP A 167 4.22 9.91 -7.59
CA ASP A 167 5.36 10.82 -7.50
C ASP A 167 6.61 10.33 -8.25
N ARG A 168 6.57 9.13 -8.84
CA ARG A 168 7.65 8.53 -9.63
C ARG A 168 7.20 8.14 -11.05
N GLY A 169 5.98 8.51 -11.45
CA GLY A 169 5.45 8.22 -12.78
C GLY A 169 5.11 6.74 -13.04
N ARG A 170 5.24 5.86 -12.05
CA ARG A 170 4.93 4.42 -12.14
C ARG A 170 3.73 4.10 -11.26
N LEU A 171 2.54 4.45 -11.77
CA LEU A 171 1.29 4.42 -11.02
C LEU A 171 0.94 2.99 -10.59
N PHE A 172 0.60 2.82 -9.31
CA PHE A 172 -0.12 1.65 -8.87
C PHE A 172 -1.63 1.87 -9.02
N GLN A 173 -2.32 0.83 -9.51
CA GLN A 173 -3.77 0.74 -9.53
C GLN A 173 -4.19 -0.58 -8.90
N GLY A 174 -5.17 -0.56 -8.01
CA GLY A 174 -5.59 -1.76 -7.30
C GLY A 174 -5.88 -1.48 -5.84
N GLN A 175 -5.80 -2.51 -5.01
CA GLN A 175 -6.01 -2.40 -3.57
C GLN A 175 -4.69 -2.56 -2.83
N LEU A 176 -4.49 -1.77 -1.77
CA LEU A 176 -3.43 -1.97 -0.78
C LEU A 176 -4.06 -2.03 0.61
N SER A 177 -3.59 -2.95 1.44
CA SER A 177 -4.12 -3.18 2.78
C SER A 177 -3.01 -3.53 3.77
N GLY A 178 -3.21 -3.16 5.03
CA GLY A 178 -2.36 -3.62 6.12
C GLY A 178 -0.87 -3.30 5.97
N LEU A 179 -0.51 -2.21 5.30
CA LEU A 179 0.90 -1.79 5.13
C LEU A 179 1.55 -1.61 6.49
N TYR A 180 2.59 -2.40 6.72
CA TYR A 180 3.45 -2.36 7.89
C TYR A 180 4.88 -2.03 7.45
N TYR A 181 5.50 -1.06 8.10
CA TYR A 181 6.92 -0.75 7.92
C TYR A 181 7.57 -0.40 9.27
N ASN A 182 8.50 -1.23 9.74
CA ASN A 182 9.28 -0.98 10.97
C ASN A 182 8.47 -0.56 12.20
N GLY A 183 7.26 -1.10 12.37
CA GLY A 183 6.36 -0.78 13.48
C GLY A 183 5.23 0.17 13.10
N LEU A 184 5.37 0.92 12.02
CA LEU A 184 4.35 1.84 11.51
C LEU A 184 3.29 1.07 10.72
N LYS A 185 2.01 1.24 11.08
CA LYS A 185 0.85 0.75 10.33
C LYS A 185 0.30 1.89 9.46
N VAL A 186 1.03 2.24 8.40
CA VAL A 186 0.88 3.52 7.69
C VAL A 186 -0.53 3.74 7.14
N LEU A 187 -1.18 2.70 6.60
CA LEU A 187 -2.56 2.82 6.11
C LEU A 187 -3.57 3.02 7.25
N ASN A 188 -3.35 2.45 8.43
CA ASN A 188 -4.20 2.72 9.59
C ASN A 188 -4.04 4.17 10.05
N MET A 189 -2.79 4.64 10.14
CA MET A 189 -2.49 6.04 10.47
C MET A 189 -3.16 7.01 9.48
N ALA A 190 -3.23 6.64 8.19
CA ALA A 190 -3.91 7.43 7.17
C ALA A 190 -5.43 7.49 7.43
N ALA A 191 -6.04 6.35 7.79
CA ALA A 191 -7.46 6.26 8.10
C ALA A 191 -7.82 7.01 9.40
N GLU A 192 -6.87 7.15 10.30
CA GLU A 192 -6.98 7.87 11.58
C GLU A 192 -6.61 9.37 11.45
N ASN A 193 -6.47 9.89 10.23
CA ASN A 193 -6.15 11.30 9.95
C ASN A 193 -4.85 11.79 10.61
N ASN A 194 -3.80 10.96 10.60
CA ASN A 194 -2.49 11.35 11.13
C ASN A 194 -1.96 12.63 10.44
N PRO A 195 -1.51 13.65 11.19
CA PRO A 195 -1.12 14.95 10.62
C PRO A 195 0.13 14.89 9.72
N ASN A 196 0.94 13.83 9.85
CA ASN A 196 2.12 13.61 9.02
C ASN A 196 1.81 12.87 7.71
N ILE A 197 0.54 12.59 7.43
CA ILE A 197 0.08 11.91 6.22
C ILE A 197 -0.69 12.88 5.34
N LYS A 198 -0.36 12.86 4.03
CA LYS A 198 -1.12 13.56 2.98
C LYS A 198 -1.61 12.57 1.94
N ILE A 199 -2.87 12.67 1.56
CA ILE A 199 -3.50 11.82 0.53
C ILE A 199 -3.89 12.69 -0.65
N ASN A 200 -3.42 12.34 -1.85
CA ASN A 200 -3.66 13.10 -3.08
C ASN A 200 -4.04 12.17 -4.24
N GLY A 201 -4.88 12.66 -5.15
CA GLY A 201 -5.28 11.93 -6.36
C GLY A 201 -6.35 10.86 -6.11
N SER A 202 -6.39 9.84 -6.96
CA SER A 202 -7.44 8.82 -6.92
C SER A 202 -7.12 7.73 -5.89
N VAL A 203 -7.35 8.04 -4.61
CA VAL A 203 -7.23 7.12 -3.47
C VAL A 203 -8.52 7.20 -2.65
N ARG A 204 -9.07 6.05 -2.26
CA ARG A 204 -10.24 6.00 -1.34
C ARG A 204 -10.09 4.90 -0.30
N LEU A 205 -10.54 5.16 0.92
CA LEU A 205 -10.63 4.18 2.00
C LEU A 205 -11.79 3.21 1.75
N VAL A 206 -11.57 1.91 1.94
CA VAL A 206 -12.63 0.89 1.85
C VAL A 206 -13.38 0.82 3.16
N GLY A 207 -14.71 0.87 3.10
CA GLY A 207 -15.60 0.87 4.27
C GLY A 207 -16.07 2.27 4.69
N GLU A 208 -15.53 3.33 4.10
CA GLU A 208 -16.10 4.67 4.20
C GLU A 208 -17.33 4.74 3.28
N VAL A 209 -18.52 4.90 3.87
CA VAL A 209 -19.73 5.20 3.10
C VAL A 209 -19.52 6.61 2.52
N PRO A 210 -19.69 6.84 1.21
CA PRO A 210 -19.59 8.18 0.67
C PRO A 210 -20.59 9.09 1.39
N SER A 211 -20.10 10.05 2.16
CA SER A 211 -20.92 11.15 2.66
C SER A 211 -21.34 11.98 1.45
N ILE A 212 -22.55 11.76 0.95
CA ILE A 212 -23.26 12.71 0.09
C ILE A 212 -23.52 14.00 0.89
N LEU A 213 -22.50 14.84 1.03
CA LEU A 213 -22.67 16.24 1.40
C LEU A 213 -22.45 17.09 0.15
N GLY A 214 -23.56 17.44 -0.49
CA GLY A 214 -23.56 18.25 -1.70
C GLY A 214 -24.90 18.35 -2.41
N THR A 215 -26.02 18.51 -1.70
CA THR A 215 -27.25 19.08 -2.27
C THR A 215 -27.87 20.04 -1.25
N THR A 216 -27.92 21.31 -1.63
CA THR A 216 -28.74 22.36 -1.03
C THR A 216 -30.17 21.87 -0.75
N PRO A 217 -30.81 22.24 0.36
CA PRO A 217 -32.24 21.97 0.56
C PRO A 217 -33.02 22.92 -0.35
N THR A 218 -33.34 22.48 -1.56
CA THR A 218 -34.40 23.11 -2.35
C THR A 218 -35.69 22.38 -1.99
N THR A 219 -36.53 23.05 -1.22
CA THR A 219 -37.91 22.64 -0.94
C THR A 219 -38.67 22.60 -2.27
N SER A 220 -38.75 21.45 -2.93
CA SER A 220 -39.72 21.20 -4.00
C SER A 220 -40.84 20.33 -3.45
N VAL A 221 -41.98 20.98 -3.25
CA VAL A 221 -43.31 20.37 -3.10
C VAL A 221 -43.49 19.17 -4.04
N PRO A 222 -44.09 18.05 -3.59
CA PRO A 222 -44.37 16.91 -4.45
C PRO A 222 -45.52 17.24 -5.40
N PRO A 223 -45.49 16.76 -6.67
CA PRO A 223 -46.61 16.91 -7.58
C PRO A 223 -47.77 15.99 -7.16
N GLU A 224 -48.98 16.56 -7.10
CA GLU A 224 -50.22 15.80 -6.95
C GLU A 224 -50.36 14.83 -8.13
N MET A 225 -50.29 13.53 -7.85
CA MET A 225 -50.80 12.51 -8.77
C MET A 225 -52.24 12.17 -8.36
N SER A 226 -53.18 12.71 -9.12
CA SER A 226 -54.55 12.21 -9.20
C SER A 226 -54.54 10.79 -9.75
N THR A 227 -54.80 9.80 -8.90
CA THR A 227 -55.23 8.47 -9.32
C THR A 227 -56.60 8.20 -8.71
N THR A 228 -57.64 8.48 -9.48
CA THR A 228 -58.98 7.93 -9.26
C THR A 228 -58.93 6.43 -9.49
N VAL A 229 -58.84 5.65 -8.41
CA VAL A 229 -59.05 4.21 -8.48
C VAL A 229 -60.49 3.95 -8.04
N MET A 230 -61.31 3.54 -9.02
CA MET A 230 -62.70 3.17 -8.84
C MET A 230 -62.81 2.00 -7.86
N GLU A 231 -63.64 2.15 -6.84
CA GLU A 231 -64.10 1.07 -5.98
C GLU A 231 -64.96 0.10 -6.81
N THR A 232 -64.64 -1.19 -6.78
CA THR A 232 -65.59 -2.24 -7.21
C THR A 232 -65.53 -3.36 -6.19
N THR A 233 -66.24 -3.16 -5.08
CA THR A 233 -66.53 -4.21 -4.11
C THR A 233 -67.68 -5.05 -4.64
N THR A 234 -67.39 -6.30 -5.00
CA THR A 234 -68.37 -7.32 -5.37
C THR A 234 -69.12 -7.82 -4.12
N THR A 235 -70.45 -7.77 -4.12
CA THR A 235 -71.26 -8.64 -3.24
C THR A 235 -72.61 -8.98 -3.88
N MET A 236 -73.01 -10.24 -3.70
CA MET A 236 -74.07 -10.96 -4.43
C MET A 236 -75.51 -10.60 -4.04
N ALA A 237 -76.44 -10.91 -4.95
CA ALA A 237 -77.88 -10.72 -4.85
C ALA A 237 -78.60 -11.72 -3.91
N THR A 238 -79.74 -11.32 -3.31
CA THR A 238 -81.12 -11.78 -3.64
C THR A 238 -82.17 -11.19 -2.66
N THR A 239 -83.35 -10.92 -3.22
CA THR A 239 -84.59 -10.25 -2.78
C THR A 239 -85.38 -10.96 -1.66
N THR A 240 -86.14 -10.22 -0.82
CA THR A 240 -87.63 -10.28 -0.69
C THR A 240 -88.22 -9.44 0.47
N THR A 241 -89.17 -8.58 0.09
CA THR A 241 -90.40 -8.02 0.71
C THR A 241 -90.67 -7.89 2.24
N ARG A 242 -91.14 -6.66 2.56
CA ARG A 242 -92.31 -6.23 3.38
C ARG A 242 -92.20 -6.00 4.91
N LYS A 243 -92.45 -4.72 5.23
CA LYS A 243 -93.34 -4.12 6.26
C LYS A 243 -93.01 -4.22 7.78
N ASN A 244 -92.86 -3.00 8.33
CA ASN A 244 -93.44 -2.44 9.57
C ASN A 244 -93.01 -2.90 10.98
N ARG A 245 -92.65 -1.85 11.77
CA ARG A 245 -93.08 -1.53 13.15
C ARG A 245 -92.13 -1.82 14.32
N SER A 246 -91.59 -0.72 14.86
CA SER A 246 -91.48 -0.30 16.29
C SER A 246 -90.65 -1.10 17.34
N PRO A 247 -90.15 -0.40 18.39
CA PRO A 247 -89.02 -0.77 19.29
C PRO A 247 -89.58 -1.37 20.63
N PRO A 248 -88.90 -1.44 21.82
CA PRO A 248 -87.57 -0.95 22.27
C PRO A 248 -86.78 -1.84 23.28
N SER A 249 -85.59 -1.35 23.69
CA SER A 249 -84.95 -1.44 25.05
C SER A 249 -84.58 -2.85 25.61
N ILE A 250 -83.50 -3.06 26.38
CA ILE A 250 -83.17 -2.57 27.74
C ILE A 250 -81.73 -3.04 28.09
N GLN A 251 -81.02 -2.17 28.83
CA GLN A 251 -79.83 -2.35 29.72
C GLN A 251 -78.59 -3.13 29.26
#